data_AF-A0A967UJR2-F1
#
_entry.id   AF-A0A967UJR2-F1
#
_cell.length_a   1.000
_cell.length_b   1.000
_cell.length_c   1.000
_cell.angle_alpha   90.00
_cell.angle_beta   90.00
_cell.angle_gamma   90.00
#
_symmetry.space_group_name_H-M   'P 1'
#
loop_
_entity.id
_entity.type
_entity.pdbx_description
1 polymer ?
#
loop_
_entity_poly.entity_id
_entity_poly.type
_entity_poly.pdbx_seq_one_letter_code
_entity_poly.pdbx_strand_id
1 'polypeptide(L)'
;MPAYFTLAIPMLGTPYFHQCLDKGLMFPETRLRNLEGVTLTMRPLDPMDEVLDFVKSLTSIRGFRAAALRHSAGFFRTYKGTLEPLQLYASLISAALICTEFAASSPGRIQWGRPKQTYFGPTEVLDPCYTPARRVKSEYRHYFEPTLVTDADGDLHPDLADDLLCRTPAARTAAAGNAPPRDRQTAEGALVG
;
A
#
# COMPACT_ATOMS: atom_id res chain seq x y z
N MET A 1 -13.08 -3.92 12.63
CA MET A 1 -12.58 -3.62 11.27
C MET A 1 -11.08 -3.36 11.39
N PRO A 2 -10.21 -4.01 10.61
CA PRO A 2 -8.82 -3.57 10.52
C PRO A 2 -8.82 -2.15 9.97
N ALA A 3 -8.17 -1.23 10.68
CA ALA A 3 -8.04 0.15 10.25
C ALA A 3 -6.94 0.20 9.19
N TYR A 4 -7.33 0.32 7.92
CA TYR A 4 -6.37 0.61 6.85
C TYR A 4 -6.06 2.10 6.89
N PHE A 5 -4.79 2.44 7.08
CA PHE A 5 -4.28 3.78 6.87
C PHE A 5 -3.39 3.76 5.64
N THR A 6 -3.41 4.88 4.91
CA THR A 6 -2.65 5.06 3.69
C THR A 6 -1.97 6.42 3.79
N LEU A 7 -0.65 6.44 3.68
CA LEU A 7 0.13 7.65 3.50
C LEU A 7 -0.14 8.23 2.11
N ALA A 8 0.33 9.44 1.86
CA ALA A 8 0.17 10.05 0.55
C ALA A 8 0.89 9.19 -0.52
N ILE A 9 0.14 8.69 -1.51
CA ILE A 9 0.66 7.92 -2.63
C ILE A 9 0.58 8.78 -3.90
N PRO A 10 1.72 9.17 -4.48
CA PRO A 10 1.72 9.77 -5.81
C PRO A 10 1.45 8.68 -6.85
N MET A 11 0.18 8.44 -7.14
CA MET A 11 -0.27 7.40 -8.08
C MET A 11 0.24 7.69 -9.51
N LEU A 12 0.95 6.73 -10.11
CA LEU A 12 1.54 6.87 -11.45
C LEU A 12 0.52 7.38 -12.49
N GLY A 13 0.94 8.36 -13.29
CA GLY A 13 0.14 8.95 -14.37
C GLY A 13 -0.99 9.88 -13.90
N THR A 14 -1.14 10.11 -12.59
CA THR A 14 -2.06 11.14 -12.09
C THR A 14 -1.43 12.53 -12.17
N PRO A 15 -2.22 13.60 -12.27
CA PRO A 15 -1.70 14.97 -12.20
C PRO A 15 -0.89 15.24 -10.92
N TYR A 16 -1.29 14.62 -9.80
CA TYR A 16 -0.58 14.74 -8.53
C TYR A 16 0.82 14.13 -8.59
N PHE A 17 0.98 12.98 -9.24
CA PHE A 17 2.29 12.37 -9.45
C PHE A 17 3.25 13.28 -10.24
N HIS A 18 2.77 13.86 -11.35
CA HIS A 18 3.58 14.79 -12.14
C HIS A 18 3.96 16.03 -11.32
N GLN A 19 3.04 16.59 -10.53
CA GLN A 19 3.35 17.72 -9.64
C GLN A 19 4.40 17.37 -8.57
N CYS A 20 4.39 16.14 -8.06
CA CYS A 20 5.40 15.69 -7.09
C CYS A 20 6.77 15.51 -7.73
N LEU A 21 6.82 15.00 -8.98
CA LEU A 21 8.06 14.92 -9.77
C LEU A 21 8.61 16.31 -10.09
N ASP A 22 7.79 17.20 -10.66
CA ASP A 22 8.21 18.55 -11.07
C ASP A 22 8.76 19.39 -9.89
N LYS A 23 8.30 19.09 -8.67
CA LYS A 23 8.73 19.76 -7.44
C LYS A 23 9.86 19.04 -6.70
N GLY A 24 10.37 17.92 -7.23
CA GLY A 24 11.41 17.12 -6.57
C GLY A 24 11.00 16.61 -5.17
N LEU A 25 9.71 16.30 -4.98
CA LEU A 25 9.17 15.88 -3.69
C LEU A 25 9.31 14.38 -3.45
N MET A 26 9.52 13.59 -4.50
CA MET A 26 9.73 12.14 -4.39
C MET A 26 11.15 11.83 -3.91
N PHE A 27 11.31 10.76 -3.13
CA PHE A 27 12.64 10.30 -2.75
C PHE A 27 13.35 9.62 -3.94
N PRO A 28 14.70 9.66 -3.99
CA PRO A 28 15.47 8.89 -4.96
C PRO A 28 15.29 7.39 -4.74
N GLU A 29 15.53 6.61 -5.80
CA GLU A 29 15.45 5.14 -5.81
C GLU A 29 14.10 4.61 -5.28
N THR A 30 13.02 5.36 -5.49
CA THR A 30 11.69 4.95 -5.10
C THR A 30 11.25 3.80 -5.98
N ARG A 31 10.92 2.66 -5.38
CA ARG A 31 10.42 1.47 -6.08
C ARG A 31 8.91 1.55 -6.24
N LEU A 32 8.38 0.96 -7.32
CA LEU A 32 6.94 0.90 -7.58
C LEU A 32 6.16 0.25 -6.42
N ARG A 33 6.72 -0.81 -5.84
CA ARG A 33 6.18 -1.50 -4.64
C ARG A 33 6.07 -0.58 -3.41
N ASN A 34 6.85 0.49 -3.33
CA ASN A 34 6.77 1.42 -2.20
C ASN A 34 5.51 2.32 -2.28
N LEU A 35 4.86 2.41 -3.44
CA LEU A 35 3.65 3.20 -3.66
C LEU A 35 2.37 2.49 -3.17
N GLU A 36 2.47 1.65 -2.14
CA GLU A 36 1.34 0.91 -1.57
C GLU A 36 0.68 1.56 -0.35
N GLY A 37 1.18 2.73 0.05
CA GLY A 37 0.55 3.55 1.09
C GLY A 37 1.01 3.29 2.51
N VAL A 38 1.92 2.34 2.73
CA VAL A 38 2.51 2.10 4.05
C VAL A 38 3.94 2.64 4.15
N THR A 39 4.63 2.74 3.01
CA THR A 39 5.99 3.25 2.91
C THR A 39 5.98 4.71 2.53
N LEU A 40 6.80 5.50 3.21
CA LEU A 40 6.98 6.90 2.88
C LEU A 40 7.86 7.04 1.63
N THR A 41 7.28 7.60 0.57
CA THR A 41 7.92 7.77 -0.75
C THR A 41 8.15 9.24 -1.12
N MET A 42 7.67 10.17 -0.29
CA MET A 42 7.76 11.60 -0.51
C MET A 42 8.32 12.31 0.72
N ARG A 43 9.01 13.42 0.49
CA ARG A 43 9.51 14.29 1.54
C ARG A 43 8.34 14.94 2.29
N PRO A 44 8.20 14.72 3.60
CA PRO A 44 7.15 15.38 4.38
C PRO A 44 7.53 16.81 4.72
N LEU A 45 6.54 17.57 5.20
CA LEU A 45 6.72 18.93 5.69
C LEU A 45 7.38 18.96 7.08
N ASP A 46 7.08 17.95 7.90
CA ASP A 46 7.58 17.80 9.26
C ASP A 46 8.96 17.09 9.30
N PRO A 47 9.69 17.18 10.44
CA PRO A 47 10.98 16.51 10.60
C PRO A 47 10.91 15.01 10.35
N MET A 48 11.96 14.47 9.73
CA MET A 48 11.88 13.10 9.19
C MET A 48 11.73 12.03 10.28
N ASP A 49 12.44 12.20 11.39
CA ASP A 49 12.40 11.25 12.49
C ASP A 49 11.02 11.17 13.14
N GLU A 50 10.33 12.30 13.29
CA GLU A 50 8.99 12.38 13.86
C GLU A 50 7.95 11.67 12.98
N VAL A 51 8.02 11.90 11.67
CA VAL A 51 7.11 11.27 10.72
C VAL A 51 7.34 9.76 10.65
N LEU A 52 8.60 9.30 10.62
CA LEU A 52 8.89 7.87 10.61
C LEU A 52 8.43 7.18 11.89
N ASP A 53 8.60 7.80 13.05
CA ASP A 53 8.11 7.25 14.31
C ASP A 53 6.58 7.24 14.39
N PHE A 54 5.92 8.27 13.83
CA PHE A 54 4.48 8.27 13.66
C PHE A 54 4.01 7.13 12.76
N VAL A 55 4.62 6.93 11.59
CA VAL A 55 4.28 5.83 10.68
C VAL A 55 4.45 4.45 11.34
N LYS A 56 5.56 4.24 12.05
CA LYS A 56 5.77 3.01 12.85
C LYS A 56 4.72 2.84 13.94
N SER A 57 4.23 3.94 14.51
CA SER A 57 3.16 3.91 15.54
C SER A 57 1.77 3.67 14.96
N LEU A 58 1.55 3.90 13.66
CA LEU A 58 0.30 3.54 12.98
C LEU A 58 0.24 2.03 12.73
N THR A 59 1.35 1.43 12.27
CA THR A 59 1.43 -0.02 12.01
C THR A 59 1.49 -0.83 13.30
N SER A 60 2.16 -0.31 14.32
CA SER A 60 2.18 -0.94 15.64
C SER A 60 1.02 -0.37 16.44
N ILE A 61 0.01 -1.18 16.79
CA ILE A 61 -1.11 -0.85 17.70
C ILE A 61 -0.58 -0.57 19.14
N ARG A 62 0.40 0.33 19.28
CA ARG A 62 1.21 0.60 20.46
C ARG A 62 0.36 1.45 21.41
N GLY A 63 0.15 0.93 22.62
CA GLY A 63 -0.73 1.55 23.63
C GLY A 63 -2.17 1.01 23.62
N PHE A 64 -2.76 0.74 22.45
CA PHE A 64 -4.12 0.17 22.36
C PHE A 64 -4.20 -1.27 22.87
N ARG A 65 -3.14 -2.07 22.74
CA ARG A 65 -3.07 -3.44 23.30
C ARG A 65 -3.29 -3.47 24.82
N ALA A 66 -2.65 -2.57 25.55
CA ALA A 66 -2.79 -2.49 27.00
C ALA A 66 -4.22 -2.06 27.41
N ALA A 67 -4.80 -1.10 26.68
CA ALA A 67 -6.18 -0.68 26.89
C ALA A 67 -7.18 -1.82 26.61
N ALA A 68 -6.98 -2.56 25.51
CA ALA A 68 -7.79 -3.72 25.14
C ALA A 68 -7.69 -4.83 26.19
N LEU A 69 -6.47 -5.21 26.62
CA LEU A 69 -6.27 -6.22 27.65
C LEU A 69 -6.91 -5.82 28.99
N ARG A 70 -6.77 -4.55 29.40
CA ARG A 70 -7.40 -4.05 30.62
C ARG A 70 -8.93 -4.13 30.52
N HIS A 71 -9.49 -3.77 29.37
CA HIS A 71 -10.93 -3.87 29.13
C HIS A 71 -11.40 -5.33 29.15
N SER A 72 -10.70 -6.23 28.47
CA SER A 72 -11.00 -7.67 28.46
C SER A 72 -10.89 -8.30 29.84
N ALA A 73 -9.88 -7.94 30.63
CA ALA A 73 -9.72 -8.42 32.00
C ALA A 73 -10.85 -7.91 32.92
N GLY A 74 -11.25 -6.64 32.77
CA GLY A 74 -12.41 -6.09 33.47
C GLY A 74 -13.70 -6.82 33.11
N PHE A 75 -13.94 -7.00 31.81
CA PHE A 75 -15.11 -7.74 31.30
C PHE A 75 -15.16 -9.18 31.83
N PHE A 76 -14.05 -9.93 31.74
CA PHE A 76 -13.97 -11.29 32.26
C PHE A 76 -14.25 -11.34 33.77
N ARG A 77 -13.65 -10.42 34.56
CA ARG A 77 -13.85 -10.37 36.01
C ARG A 77 -15.30 -10.12 36.40
N THR A 78 -15.98 -9.23 35.68
CA THR A 78 -17.39 -8.88 35.95
C THR A 78 -18.34 -10.00 35.54
N TYR A 79 -18.09 -10.68 34.41
CA TYR A 79 -19.08 -11.56 33.79
C TYR A 79 -18.79 -13.05 33.88
N LYS A 80 -17.65 -13.48 34.45
CA LYS A 80 -17.28 -14.91 34.60
C LYS A 80 -18.32 -15.77 35.33
N GLY A 81 -19.15 -15.16 36.17
CA GLY A 81 -20.17 -15.87 36.97
C GLY A 81 -21.59 -15.72 36.45
N THR A 82 -21.80 -14.95 35.37
CA THR A 82 -23.15 -14.57 34.89
C THR A 82 -23.38 -14.95 33.43
N LEU A 83 -22.33 -14.96 32.60
CA LEU A 83 -22.43 -15.33 31.19
C LEU A 83 -22.12 -16.81 30.95
N GLU A 84 -22.74 -17.36 29.91
CA GLU A 84 -22.41 -18.67 29.38
C GLU A 84 -20.95 -18.69 28.88
N PRO A 85 -20.18 -19.77 29.13
CA PRO A 85 -18.79 -19.88 28.69
C PRO A 85 -18.56 -19.58 27.20
N LEU A 86 -19.50 -19.96 26.33
CA LEU A 86 -19.40 -19.72 24.89
C LEU A 86 -19.47 -18.22 24.53
N GLN A 87 -20.36 -17.47 25.20
CA GLN A 87 -20.51 -16.02 24.97
C GLN A 87 -19.31 -15.24 25.51
N LEU A 88 -18.78 -15.68 26.65
CA LEU A 88 -17.56 -15.14 27.23
C LEU A 88 -16.37 -15.37 26.27
N TYR A 89 -16.27 -16.58 25.69
CA TYR A 89 -15.25 -16.90 24.70
C TYR A 89 -15.37 -16.03 23.43
N ALA A 90 -16.58 -15.90 22.87
CA ALA A 90 -16.84 -15.14 21.65
C ALA A 90 -16.51 -13.63 21.79
N SER A 91 -16.65 -13.07 23.00
CA SER A 91 -16.27 -11.68 23.28
C SER A 91 -14.76 -11.51 23.49
N LEU A 92 -14.10 -12.43 24.20
CA LEU A 92 -12.66 -12.39 24.43
C LEU A 92 -11.82 -12.66 23.19
N ILE A 93 -12.28 -13.54 22.28
CA ILE A 93 -11.52 -13.87 21.08
C ILE A 93 -11.33 -12.66 20.16
N SER A 94 -12.30 -11.74 20.12
CA SER A 94 -12.18 -10.51 19.32
C SER A 94 -11.05 -9.60 19.82
N ALA A 95 -10.95 -9.42 21.15
CA ALA A 95 -9.86 -8.64 21.74
C ALA A 95 -8.50 -9.33 21.61
N ALA A 96 -8.49 -10.67 21.74
CA ALA A 96 -7.29 -11.47 21.51
C ALA A 96 -6.80 -11.32 20.06
N LEU A 97 -7.69 -11.46 19.06
CA LEU A 97 -7.39 -11.32 17.63
C LEU A 97 -6.87 -9.92 17.26
N ILE A 98 -7.40 -8.86 17.86
CA ILE A 98 -6.88 -7.49 17.66
C ILE A 98 -5.47 -7.35 18.24
N CYS A 99 -5.24 -7.93 19.43
CA CYS A 99 -3.91 -7.92 20.03
C CYS A 99 -2.91 -8.77 19.24
N THR A 100 -3.39 -9.83 18.58
CA THR A 100 -2.64 -10.78 17.75
C THR A 100 -2.91 -10.60 16.26
N GLU A 101 -2.97 -9.35 15.78
CA GLU A 101 -3.18 -9.01 14.36
C GLU A 101 -2.29 -9.82 13.39
N PHE A 102 -1.08 -10.20 13.83
CA PHE A 102 -0.16 -11.06 13.10
C PHE A 102 -0.64 -12.51 12.90
N ALA A 103 -1.35 -13.09 13.87
CA ALA A 103 -1.88 -14.44 13.80
C ALA A 103 -3.13 -14.52 12.91
N ALA A 104 -3.92 -13.44 12.87
CA ALA A 104 -5.10 -13.35 12.00
C ALA A 104 -4.75 -13.14 10.52
N SER A 105 -3.69 -12.38 10.24
CA SER A 105 -3.27 -12.04 8.86
C SER A 105 -2.30 -13.04 8.23
N SER A 106 -1.59 -13.86 9.02
CA SER A 106 -0.74 -14.93 8.48
C SER A 106 -0.64 -16.13 9.45
N PRO A 107 -1.62 -17.04 9.46
CA PRO A 107 -1.69 -18.14 10.43
C PRO A 107 -0.56 -19.18 10.35
N GLY A 108 0.38 -19.05 9.39
CA GLY A 108 1.51 -19.97 9.20
C GLY A 108 2.90 -19.37 9.40
N ARG A 109 3.03 -18.06 9.69
CA ARG A 109 4.34 -17.44 9.94
C ARG A 109 4.49 -17.13 11.42
N ILE A 110 4.85 -18.16 12.19
CA ILE A 110 5.48 -17.97 13.50
C ILE A 110 6.69 -17.06 13.29
N GLN A 111 6.74 -16.00 14.08
CA GLN A 111 7.57 -14.79 13.92
C GLN A 111 9.07 -15.06 14.13
N TRP A 112 9.70 -15.88 13.29
CA TRP A 112 11.15 -15.95 13.18
C TRP A 112 11.58 -15.13 11.97
N GLY A 113 11.99 -13.89 12.22
CA GLY A 113 12.77 -13.11 11.25
C GLY A 113 11.98 -12.36 10.16
N ARG A 114 10.88 -11.67 10.48
CA ARG A 114 10.46 -10.59 9.57
C ARG A 114 11.57 -9.53 9.54
N PRO A 115 12.08 -9.14 8.36
CA PRO A 115 13.04 -8.05 8.28
C PRO A 115 12.41 -6.80 8.87
N LYS A 116 13.19 -6.04 9.63
CA LYS A 116 12.76 -4.80 10.26
C LYS A 116 12.44 -3.79 9.15
N GLN A 117 11.14 -3.59 8.88
CA GLN A 117 10.69 -2.55 7.95
C GLN A 117 11.17 -1.19 8.45
N THR A 118 11.67 -0.38 7.52
CA THR A 118 12.15 0.98 7.81
C THR A 118 11.04 2.02 7.58
N TYR A 119 10.03 1.66 6.79
CA TYR A 119 8.96 2.52 6.28
C TYR A 119 9.46 3.71 5.47
N PHE A 120 10.73 3.69 5.06
CA PHE A 120 11.40 4.72 4.30
C PHE A 120 11.77 4.18 2.92
N GLY A 121 11.18 4.74 1.87
CA GLY A 121 11.25 4.22 0.50
C GLY A 121 12.65 3.82 0.02
N PRO A 122 13.68 4.67 0.16
CA PRO A 122 15.04 4.36 -0.28
C PRO A 122 15.64 3.15 0.44
N THR A 123 15.45 3.03 1.76
CA THR A 123 16.07 1.97 2.57
C THR A 123 15.17 0.77 2.82
N GLU A 124 13.95 0.76 2.29
CA GLU A 124 12.97 -0.28 2.62
C GLU A 124 13.45 -1.65 2.14
N VAL A 125 13.27 -2.68 2.98
CA VAL A 125 13.71 -4.03 2.62
C VAL A 125 12.83 -4.55 1.48
N LEU A 126 13.45 -5.14 0.45
CA LEU A 126 12.69 -5.76 -0.63
C LEU A 126 11.83 -6.90 -0.10
N ASP A 127 10.59 -6.96 -0.58
CA ASP A 127 9.68 -8.05 -0.28
C ASP A 127 10.25 -9.38 -0.80
N PRO A 128 10.08 -10.49 -0.06
CA PRO A 128 10.36 -11.84 -0.55
C PRO A 128 9.84 -12.16 -1.96
N CYS A 129 8.82 -11.47 -2.49
CA CYS A 129 8.38 -11.66 -3.88
C CYS A 129 9.45 -11.35 -4.94
N TYR A 130 10.45 -10.51 -4.61
CA TYR A 130 11.62 -10.23 -5.45
C TYR A 130 12.72 -11.28 -5.32
N THR A 131 12.55 -12.28 -4.45
CA THR A 131 13.47 -13.42 -4.34
C THR A 131 12.80 -14.66 -4.92
N PRO A 132 13.36 -15.26 -5.98
CA PRO A 132 12.74 -16.44 -6.57
C PRO A 132 12.79 -17.62 -5.60
N ALA A 133 11.65 -18.25 -5.35
CA ALA A 133 11.53 -19.38 -4.43
C ALA A 133 12.30 -20.64 -4.89
N ARG A 134 12.67 -20.70 -6.17
CA ARG A 134 13.48 -21.76 -6.79
C ARG A 134 14.52 -21.11 -7.69
N ARG A 135 15.62 -21.82 -7.95
CA ARG A 135 16.64 -21.34 -8.90
C ARG A 135 16.01 -21.17 -10.29
N VAL A 136 16.08 -19.94 -10.82
CA VAL A 136 15.59 -19.60 -12.16
C VAL A 136 16.78 -19.45 -13.11
N LYS A 137 16.57 -19.70 -14.40
CA LYS A 137 17.56 -19.40 -15.45
C LYS A 137 17.88 -17.90 -15.46
N SER A 138 19.10 -17.56 -15.84
CA SER A 138 19.60 -16.18 -15.88
C SER A 138 18.73 -15.25 -16.72
N GLU A 139 18.17 -15.75 -17.83
CA GLU A 139 17.28 -14.99 -18.73
C GLU A 139 16.03 -14.43 -18.04
N TYR A 140 15.54 -15.08 -16.98
CA TYR A 140 14.36 -14.62 -16.24
C TYR A 140 14.69 -13.85 -14.96
N ARG A 141 15.98 -13.63 -14.66
CA ARG A 141 16.39 -12.97 -13.41
C ARG A 141 15.85 -11.55 -13.31
N HIS A 142 15.78 -10.84 -14.44
CA HIS A 142 15.29 -9.46 -14.53
C HIS A 142 13.83 -9.29 -14.09
N TYR A 143 12.98 -10.34 -14.20
CA TYR A 143 11.59 -10.28 -13.71
C TYR A 143 11.48 -10.17 -12.18
N PHE A 144 12.56 -10.45 -11.46
CA PHE A 144 12.65 -10.34 -10.01
C PHE A 144 13.37 -9.07 -9.56
N GLU A 145 13.76 -8.19 -10.49
CA GLU A 145 14.34 -6.91 -10.17
C GLU A 145 13.23 -5.89 -9.88
N PRO A 146 13.41 -5.01 -8.88
CA PRO A 146 12.40 -4.03 -8.55
C PRO A 146 12.29 -2.98 -9.65
N THR A 147 11.06 -2.70 -10.10
CA THR A 147 10.80 -1.57 -10.99
C THR A 147 10.99 -0.26 -10.23
N LEU A 148 11.97 0.55 -10.66
CA LEU A 148 12.25 1.87 -10.11
C LEU A 148 11.33 2.92 -10.74
N VAL A 149 10.78 3.77 -9.89
CA VAL A 149 9.98 4.94 -10.27
C VAL A 149 10.87 6.16 -10.42
N THR A 150 11.77 6.36 -9.46
CA THR A 150 12.78 7.42 -9.51
C THR A 150 14.18 6.84 -9.57
N ASP A 151 15.08 7.56 -10.23
CA ASP A 151 16.51 7.24 -10.28
C ASP A 151 17.24 7.72 -9.01
N ALA A 152 18.58 7.68 -9.04
CA ALA A 152 19.42 8.10 -7.93
C ALA A 152 19.36 9.62 -7.65
N ASP A 153 19.01 10.42 -8.66
CA ASP A 153 18.88 11.88 -8.55
C ASP A 153 17.48 12.29 -8.08
N GLY A 154 16.52 11.35 -8.10
CA GLY A 154 15.12 11.57 -7.74
C GLY A 154 14.24 11.94 -8.93
N ASP A 155 14.79 11.90 -10.14
CA ASP A 155 14.09 12.15 -11.39
C ASP A 155 13.38 10.88 -11.87
N LEU A 156 12.48 11.03 -12.85
CA LEU A 156 11.71 9.90 -13.40
C LEU A 156 12.64 8.89 -14.08
N HIS A 157 12.55 7.63 -13.68
CA HIS A 157 13.36 6.57 -14.28
C HIS A 157 13.06 6.41 -15.79
N PRO A 158 14.07 6.30 -16.67
CA PRO A 158 13.88 6.29 -18.12
C PRO A 158 12.96 5.16 -18.61
N ASP A 159 13.04 3.99 -17.99
CA ASP A 159 12.16 2.83 -18.32
C ASP A 159 10.66 3.11 -18.17
N LEU A 160 10.28 4.12 -17.39
CA LEU A 160 8.89 4.52 -17.18
C LEU A 160 8.50 5.79 -17.97
N ALA A 161 9.47 6.50 -18.54
CA ALA A 161 9.21 7.74 -19.24
C ALA A 161 8.24 7.53 -20.40
N ASP A 162 8.46 6.53 -21.24
CA ASP A 162 7.64 6.26 -22.42
C ASP A 162 6.18 5.93 -22.06
N ASP A 163 5.96 5.13 -21.01
CA ASP A 163 4.64 4.71 -20.57
C ASP A 163 3.83 5.84 -19.93
N LEU A 164 4.49 6.77 -19.24
CA LEU A 164 3.86 7.86 -18.49
C LEU A 164 3.68 9.12 -19.34
N LEU A 165 4.57 9.39 -20.29
CA LEU A 165 4.48 10.51 -21.22
C LEU A 165 3.35 10.32 -22.25
N CYS A 166 3.04 9.07 -22.64
CA CYS A 166 1.89 8.79 -23.51
C CYS A 166 0.52 9.03 -22.84
N ARG A 167 0.47 9.16 -21.50
CA ARG A 167 -0.77 9.23 -20.72
C ARG A 167 -1.05 10.60 -20.10
N THR A 168 -0.20 11.60 -20.34
CA THR A 168 -0.39 12.95 -19.83
C THR A 168 -1.72 13.54 -20.33
N PRO A 169 -2.48 14.29 -19.50
CA PRO A 169 -3.75 14.89 -19.91
C PRO A 169 -3.66 15.73 -21.19
N ALA A 170 -2.52 16.42 -21.41
CA ALA A 170 -2.25 17.15 -22.65
C ALA A 170 -2.21 16.25 -23.89
N ALA A 171 -1.59 15.07 -23.79
CA ALA A 171 -1.57 14.07 -24.85
C ALA A 171 -2.96 13.44 -25.08
N ARG A 172 -3.75 13.24 -24.03
CA ARG A 172 -5.15 12.77 -24.13
C ARG A 172 -6.07 13.79 -24.79
N THR A 173 -5.92 15.08 -24.49
CA THR A 173 -6.71 16.15 -25.12
C THR A 173 -6.30 16.33 -26.59
N ALA A 174 -5.02 16.22 -26.92
CA ALA A 174 -4.55 16.22 -28.31
C ALA A 174 -5.04 15.00 -29.11
N ALA A 175 -5.04 13.80 -28.50
CA ALA A 175 -5.56 12.59 -29.12
C ALA A 175 -7.09 12.60 -29.27
N ALA A 176 -7.83 13.19 -28.32
CA ALA A 176 -9.28 13.34 -28.38
C ALA A 176 -9.73 14.38 -29.43
N GLY A 177 -8.91 15.40 -29.72
CA GLY A 177 -9.16 16.38 -30.77
C GLY A 177 -9.00 15.86 -32.20
N ASN A 178 -8.32 14.72 -32.39
CA ASN A 178 -8.08 14.09 -33.69
C ASN A 178 -8.92 12.83 -33.95
N ALA A 179 -9.81 12.46 -33.03
CA ALA A 179 -10.72 11.34 -33.25
C ALA A 179 -11.86 11.78 -34.18
N PRO A 180 -12.08 11.13 -35.35
CA PRO A 180 -13.23 11.45 -36.19
C PRO A 180 -14.53 11.17 -35.42
N PRO A 181 -15.59 11.98 -35.62
CA PRO A 181 -16.86 11.80 -34.94
C PRO A 181 -17.37 10.38 -35.23
N ARG A 182 -17.63 9.61 -34.17
CA ARG A 182 -18.36 8.34 -34.31
C ARG A 182 -19.77 8.67 -34.77
N ASP A 183 -20.04 8.43 -36.04
CA ASP A 183 -21.38 8.48 -36.62
C ASP A 183 -22.33 7.65 -35.76
N ARG A 184 -23.35 8.32 -35.22
CA ARG A 184 -24.54 7.69 -34.65
C ARG A 184 -25.33 7.09 -35.82
N GLN A 185 -25.02 5.86 -36.22
CA GLN A 185 -25.92 5.07 -37.05
C GLN A 185 -27.11 4.59 -36.20
N THR A 186 -28.21 5.33 -36.34
CA THR A 186 -29.57 4.83 -36.62
C THR A 186 -29.96 3.47 -36.00
N ALA A 187 -30.68 3.52 -34.88
CA ALA A 187 -31.60 2.47 -34.46
C ALA A 187 -33.04 2.99 -34.63
N GLU A 188 -33.51 3.07 -35.88
CA GLU A 188 -34.93 3.14 -36.20
C GLU A 188 -35.20 2.08 -37.27
N GLY A 189 -36.15 1.18 -36.98
CA GLY A 189 -36.74 0.28 -37.97
C GLY A 189 -36.46 -1.20 -37.76
N ALA A 190 -37.24 -1.85 -36.89
CA ALA A 190 -37.80 -3.17 -37.13
C ALA A 190 -38.66 -3.59 -35.93
N LEU A 191 -40.00 -3.50 -36.07
CA LEU A 191 -40.99 -4.41 -35.49
C LEU A 191 -42.40 -3.98 -35.96
N VAL A 192 -42.71 -4.24 -37.23
CA VAL A 192 -44.06 -4.51 -37.73
C VAL A 192 -43.92 -5.61 -38.77
N GLY A 193 -44.62 -6.72 -38.56
CA GLY A 193 -44.62 -7.91 -39.42
C GLY A 193 -44.90 -9.15 -38.60
#